data_AF-A0A7J3IIK8-F1
#
_entry.id   AF-A0A7J3IIK8-F1
#
_cell.length_a   1.000
_cell.length_b   1.000
_cell.length_c   1.000
_cell.angle_alpha   90.00
_cell.angle_beta   90.00
_cell.angle_gamma   90.00
#
_symmetry.space_group_name_H-M   'P 1'
#
loop_
_entity.id
_entity.type
_entity.pdbx_description
1 polymer ?
#
loop_
_entity_poly.entity_id
_entity_poly.type
_entity_poly.pdbx_seq_one_letter_code
_entity_poly.pdbx_strand_id
1 'polypeptide(L)'
;MEFWLGIGVFFVFTVCILAFKFEPEYGFTIVSCVFGGLLMVLGYFLYEQFLLGVFALAEVPINVGQMTIGLIVATPLVKIVKRASPQVKSQTQN
;
A
#
# COMPACT_ATOMS: atom_id res chain seq x y z
N MET A 1 -15.98 16.42 3.71
CA MET A 1 -14.50 16.51 3.78
C MET A 1 -13.95 15.90 5.07
N GLU A 2 -14.48 16.26 6.24
CA GLU A 2 -13.98 15.81 7.55
C GLU A 2 -14.07 14.28 7.77
N PHE A 3 -15.11 13.63 7.23
CA PHE A 3 -15.27 12.17 7.26
C PHE A 3 -14.11 11.43 6.57
N TRP A 4 -13.69 11.92 5.40
CA TRP A 4 -12.62 11.33 4.60
C TRP A 4 -11.24 11.53 5.21
N LEU A 5 -11.01 12.68 5.83
CA LEU A 5 -9.80 12.93 6.62
C LEU A 5 -9.73 11.98 7.82
N GLY A 6 -10.83 11.73 8.52
CA GLY A 6 -10.88 10.77 9.63
C GLY A 6 -10.50 9.36 9.21
N ILE A 7 -11.03 8.89 8.06
CA ILE A 7 -10.69 7.57 7.50
C ILE A 7 -9.22 7.50 7.07
N GLY A 8 -8.71 8.53 6.39
CA GLY A 8 -7.32 8.60 5.96
C GLY A 8 -6.35 8.55 7.15
N VAL A 9 -6.64 9.32 8.20
CA VAL A 9 -5.85 9.33 9.43
C VAL A 9 -5.91 7.98 10.14
N PHE A 10 -7.09 7.38 10.27
CA PHE A 10 -7.25 6.06 10.90
C PHE A 10 -6.51 4.96 10.12
N PHE A 11 -6.55 5.01 8.79
CA PHE A 11 -5.87 4.05 7.92
C PHE A 11 -4.35 4.18 8.04
N VAL A 12 -3.81 5.41 7.95
CA VAL A 12 -2.38 5.69 8.18
C VAL A 12 -1.95 5.22 9.56
N PHE A 13 -2.76 5.47 10.59
CA PHE A 13 -2.46 5.07 11.96
C PHE A 13 -2.42 3.54 12.11
N THR A 14 -3.38 2.84 11.51
CA THR A 14 -3.43 1.37 11.51
C THR A 14 -2.22 0.78 10.79
N VAL A 15 -1.84 1.35 9.65
CA VAL A 15 -0.66 0.96 8.88
C VAL A 15 0.62 1.20 9.68
N CYS A 16 0.75 2.35 10.35
CA CYS A 16 1.90 2.64 11.21
C CYS A 16 2.02 1.61 12.34
N ILE A 17 0.92 1.29 13.03
CA ILE A 17 0.92 0.28 14.10
C ILE A 17 1.34 -1.09 13.56
N LEU A 18 0.83 -1.51 12.40
CA LEU A 18 1.22 -2.77 11.77
C LEU A 18 2.71 -2.74 11.38
N ALA A 19 3.19 -1.63 10.80
CA ALA A 19 4.59 -1.47 10.41
C ALA A 19 5.56 -1.52 11.61
N PHE A 20 5.16 -1.01 12.77
CA PHE A 20 5.94 -1.12 14.02
C PHE A 20 5.83 -2.50 14.69
N LYS A 21 4.77 -3.27 14.43
CA LYS A 21 4.58 -4.62 14.98
C LYS A 21 5.26 -5.72 14.17
N PHE A 22 5.43 -5.53 12.86
CA PHE A 22 6.21 -6.44 12.03
C PHE A 22 7.71 -6.15 12.22
N GLU A 23 8.53 -7.19 12.29
CA GLU A 23 9.98 -7.08 12.51
C GLU A 23 10.61 -5.97 11.63
N PRO A 24 11.56 -5.16 12.16
CA PRO A 24 12.06 -3.95 11.52
C PRO A 24 12.60 -4.15 10.09
N GLU A 25 13.00 -5.38 9.72
CA GLU A 25 13.38 -5.73 8.35
C GLU A 25 12.25 -5.56 7.32
N TYR A 26 10.98 -5.63 7.72
CA TYR A 26 9.82 -5.57 6.81
C TYR A 26 9.11 -4.20 6.81
N GLY A 27 9.43 -3.32 7.76
CA GLY A 27 8.78 -2.02 7.89
C GLY A 27 8.90 -1.16 6.63
N PHE A 28 10.08 -1.12 6.00
CA PHE A 28 10.28 -0.39 4.74
C PHE A 28 9.46 -0.96 3.59
N THR A 29 9.29 -2.28 3.49
CA THR A 29 8.47 -2.90 2.44
C THR A 29 7.00 -2.49 2.59
N ILE A 30 6.49 -2.50 3.82
CA ILE A 30 5.11 -2.07 4.12
C ILE A 30 4.92 -0.59 3.77
N VAL A 31 5.84 0.27 4.20
CA VAL A 31 5.80 1.72 3.89
C VAL A 31 5.84 1.97 2.39
N SER A 32 6.71 1.29 1.65
CA SER A 32 6.78 1.41 0.19
C SER A 32 5.49 0.95 -0.50
N CYS A 33 4.91 -0.17 -0.06
CA CYS A 33 3.65 -0.68 -0.60
C CYS A 33 2.49 0.30 -0.35
N VAL A 34 2.43 0.89 0.84
CA VAL A 34 1.39 1.86 1.19
C VAL A 34 1.55 3.14 0.37
N PHE A 35 2.77 3.65 0.23
CA PHE A 35 3.04 4.82 -0.59
C PHE A 35 2.63 4.59 -2.06
N GLY A 36 3.01 3.43 -2.63
CA GLY A 36 2.59 3.06 -3.98
C GLY A 36 1.07 2.90 -4.12
N GLY A 37 0.41 2.31 -3.13
CA GLY A 37 -1.04 2.17 -3.10
C GLY A 37 -1.77 3.51 -2.99
N LEU A 38 -1.25 4.46 -2.21
CA LEU A 38 -1.80 5.82 -2.12
C LEU A 38 -1.64 6.56 -3.46
N LEU A 39 -0.50 6.40 -4.14
CA LEU A 39 -0.30 6.95 -5.48
C LEU A 39 -1.32 6.38 -6.49
N MET A 40 -1.62 5.09 -6.39
CA MET A 40 -2.65 4.43 -7.18
C MET A 40 -4.04 5.01 -6.89
N VAL A 41 -4.46 5.09 -5.63
CA VAL A 41 -5.77 5.67 -5.24
C VAL A 41 -5.90 7.11 -5.72
N LEU A 42 -4.83 7.91 -5.58
CA LEU A 42 -4.78 9.28 -6.09
C LEU A 42 -4.92 9.30 -7.62
N GLY A 43 -4.23 8.42 -8.33
CA GLY A 43 -4.31 8.33 -9.79
C GLY A 43 -5.73 8.03 -10.29
N TYR A 44 -6.40 7.03 -9.71
CA TYR A 44 -7.80 6.71 -10.04
C TYR A 44 -8.73 7.88 -9.72
N PHE A 45 -8.59 8.48 -8.55
CA PHE A 45 -9.39 9.64 -8.17
C PHE A 45 -9.24 10.80 -9.16
N LEU A 46 -8.02 11.16 -9.54
CA LEU A 46 -7.78 12.23 -10.51
C LEU A 46 -8.33 11.85 -11.89
N TYR A 47 -8.15 10.60 -12.32
CA TYR A 47 -8.65 10.10 -13.60
C TYR A 47 -10.19 10.21 -13.67
N GLU A 48 -10.88 9.74 -12.64
CA GLU A 48 -12.34 9.75 -12.59
C GLU A 48 -12.90 11.18 -12.44
N GLN A 49 -12.27 12.03 -11.62
CA GLN A 49 -12.72 13.40 -11.41
C GLN A 49 -12.52 14.30 -12.64
N PHE A 50 -11.38 14.19 -13.32
CA PHE A 50 -11.03 15.14 -14.37
C PHE A 50 -11.28 14.62 -15.79
N LEU A 51 -11.32 13.30 -16.01
CA LEU A 51 -11.46 12.73 -17.36
C LEU A 51 -12.78 11.99 -17.58
N LEU A 52 -13.29 11.26 -16.58
CA LEU A 52 -14.56 10.54 -16.74
C LEU A 52 -15.79 11.33 -16.27
N GLY A 53 -15.63 12.27 -15.34
CA GLY A 53 -16.73 13.05 -14.78
C GLY A 53 -17.73 12.21 -13.96
N VAL A 54 -17.32 11.04 -13.49
CA VAL A 54 -18.11 10.16 -12.63
C VAL A 54 -17.90 10.49 -11.15
N PHE A 55 -18.73 9.93 -10.28
CA PHE A 55 -18.68 10.18 -8.84
C PHE A 55 -17.47 9.47 -8.18
N ALA A 56 -16.26 9.99 -8.41
CA ALA A 56 -15.01 9.35 -7.97
C ALA A 56 -14.89 9.15 -6.46
N LEU A 57 -15.61 9.96 -5.66
CA LEU A 57 -15.62 9.79 -4.21
C LEU A 57 -16.20 8.44 -3.78
N ALA A 58 -17.06 7.79 -4.58
CA ALA A 58 -17.54 6.45 -4.26
C ALA A 58 -16.53 5.33 -4.58
N GLU A 59 -15.52 5.60 -5.41
CA GLU A 59 -14.53 4.59 -5.82
C GLU A 59 -13.30 4.56 -4.91
N VAL A 60 -13.02 5.67 -4.20
CA VAL A 60 -11.92 5.73 -3.22
C VAL A 60 -11.95 4.59 -2.19
N PRO A 61 -13.09 4.19 -1.57
CA PRO A 61 -13.11 3.04 -0.65
C PRO A 61 -12.74 1.73 -1.33
N ILE A 62 -13.16 1.54 -2.59
CA ILE A 62 -12.87 0.34 -3.37
C ILE A 62 -11.36 0.27 -3.65
N ASN A 63 -10.77 1.38 -4.10
CA ASN A 63 -9.34 1.46 -4.42
C ASN A 63 -8.46 1.33 -3.16
N VAL A 64 -8.90 1.86 -2.02
CA VAL A 64 -8.24 1.64 -0.72
C VAL A 64 -8.34 0.16 -0.30
N GLY A 65 -9.49 -0.48 -0.54
CA GLY A 65 -9.65 -1.92 -0.36
C GLY A 65 -8.67 -2.73 -1.22
N GLN A 66 -8.55 -2.38 -2.50
CA GLN A 66 -7.60 -2.99 -3.43
C GLN A 66 -6.14 -2.83 -2.98
N MET A 67 -5.74 -1.62 -2.56
CA MET A 67 -4.42 -1.36 -1.96
C MET A 67 -4.16 -2.28 -0.76
N THR A 68 -5.15 -2.44 0.11
CA THR A 68 -5.03 -3.26 1.33
C THR A 68 -4.83 -4.74 0.99
N ILE A 69 -5.61 -5.27 0.04
CA ILE A 69 -5.43 -6.65 -0.46
C ILE A 69 -4.04 -6.82 -1.07
N GLY A 70 -3.58 -5.85 -1.87
CA GLY A 70 -2.23 -5.84 -2.44
C GLY A 70 -1.14 -5.92 -1.37
N LEU A 71 -1.26 -5.15 -0.29
CA LEU A 71 -0.32 -5.18 0.84
C LEU A 71 -0.30 -6.53 1.58
N ILE A 72 -1.48 -7.11 1.83
CA ILE A 72 -1.62 -8.42 2.49
C ILE A 72 -0.96 -9.52 1.65
N VAL A 73 -1.13 -9.48 0.32
CA VAL A 73 -0.55 -10.48 -0.60
C VAL A 73 0.95 -10.24 -0.84
N ALA A 74 1.39 -8.99 -0.93
CA ALA A 74 2.79 -8.64 -1.16
C ALA A 74 3.71 -9.13 -0.03
N THR A 75 3.24 -9.08 1.21
CA THR A 75 4.03 -9.44 2.40
C THR A 75 4.56 -10.89 2.36
N PRO A 76 3.74 -11.94 2.20
CA PRO A 76 4.22 -13.31 2.03
C PRO A 76 4.89 -13.53 0.67
N LEU A 77 4.42 -12.87 -0.40
CA LEU A 77 4.99 -13.02 -1.73
C LEU A 77 6.47 -12.62 -1.79
N VAL A 78 6.82 -11.48 -1.19
CA VAL A 78 8.21 -11.01 -1.11
C VAL A 78 9.09 -12.04 -0.37
N LYS A 79 8.58 -12.69 0.68
CA LYS A 79 9.31 -13.76 1.39
C LYS A 79 9.54 -14.98 0.50
N ILE A 80 8.52 -15.39 -0.25
CA ILE A 80 8.61 -16.53 -1.18
C ILE A 80 9.63 -16.22 -2.29
N VAL A 81 9.55 -15.04 -2.90
CA VAL A 81 10.46 -14.62 -3.98
C VAL A 81 11.91 -14.54 -3.48
N LYS A 82 12.15 -13.93 -2.30
CA LYS A 82 13.49 -13.87 -1.69
C LYS A 82 14.06 -15.27 -1.39
N ARG A 83 13.22 -16.24 -1.03
CA ARG A 83 13.65 -17.63 -0.79
C ARG A 83 13.89 -18.40 -2.08
N ALA A 84 13.09 -18.17 -3.11
CA ALA A 84 13.18 -18.86 -4.40
C ALA A 84 14.31 -18.34 -5.29
N SER A 85 14.84 -17.13 -5.04
CA SER A 85 15.85 -16.49 -5.89
C SER A 85 17.23 -16.42 -5.20
N PRO A 86 18.22 -17.26 -5.61
CA PRO A 86 19.58 -17.25 -5.05
C PRO A 86 20.35 -15.94 -5.28
N GLN A 87 19.95 -15.15 -6.29
CA GLN A 87 20.67 -13.93 -6.72
C GLN A 87 20.53 -12.74 -5.75
N VAL A 88 19.48 -12.70 -4.93
CA VAL A 88 19.32 -11.65 -3.90
C VAL A 88 20.34 -11.81 -2.77
N LYS A 89 20.82 -13.04 -2.54
CA LYS A 89 21.80 -13.35 -1.49
C LYS A 89 23.21 -12.83 -1.79
N SER A 90 23.58 -12.68 -3.07
CA SER A 90 24.95 -12.31 -3.46
C SER A 90 25.23 -10.80 -3.44
N GLN A 91 24.21 -9.95 -3.35
CA GLN A 91 24.38 -8.49 -3.28
C GLN A 91 24.45 -7.93 -1.85
N THR A 92 24.15 -8.73 -0.82
CA THR A 92 24.25 -8.31 0.60
C THR A 92 25.58 -8.74 1.24
N GLN A 93 26.45 -9.44 0.51
CA GLN A 93 27.76 -9.93 1.00
C GLN A 93 28.99 -9.23 0.36
N ASN A 94 28.80 -8.16 -0.41
CA ASN A 94 29.90 -7.34 -0.95
C ASN A 94 29.83 -5.91 -0.44
#